data_AF-A0AAD8AJ41-F1
#
_entry.id   AF-A0AAD8AJ41-F1
#
_cell.length_a   1.000
_cell.length_b   1.000
_cell.length_c   1.000
_cell.angle_alpha   90.00
_cell.angle_beta   90.00
_cell.angle_gamma   90.00
#
_symmetry.space_group_name_H-M   'P 1'
#
loop_
_entity.id
_entity.type
_entity.pdbx_description
1 polymer ?
#
loop_
_entity_poly.entity_id
_entity_poly.type
_entity_poly.pdbx_seq_one_letter_code
_entity_poly.pdbx_strand_id
1 'polypeptide(L)'
;MEEAGKNNDELSYLSIYVAQDCTVYSQDVLSVLGGNKSVIMLVPLRLGTNRLIKIYEPQIMYFFTMESCIGIIGGRPNHAVYFLGYQDNKLFYLDPHYCQLAFNYGQCIFLYGLTTANMQRKWIFHNLIRL
;
A
#
# COMPACT_ATOMS: atom_id res chain seq x y z
N MET A 1 4.92 14.87 -8.28
CA MET A 1 4.65 13.44 -8.58
C MET A 1 4.44 13.19 -10.08
N GLU A 2 4.12 14.21 -10.87
CA GLU A 2 3.81 14.12 -12.31
C GLU A 2 5.03 13.96 -13.24
N GLU A 3 6.25 14.25 -12.76
CA GLU A 3 7.47 14.20 -13.59
C GLU A 3 8.25 12.89 -13.50
N ALA A 4 8.09 12.09 -12.45
CA ALA A 4 8.90 10.87 -12.24
C ALA A 4 8.48 9.68 -13.12
N GLY A 5 7.27 9.72 -13.70
CA GLY A 5 6.72 8.63 -14.54
C GLY A 5 6.93 8.80 -16.04
N LYS A 6 7.39 9.97 -16.51
CA LYS A 6 7.38 10.32 -17.94
C LYS A 6 8.45 9.62 -18.79
N ASN A 7 9.41 8.91 -18.17
CA ASN A 7 10.60 8.38 -18.85
C ASN A 7 10.71 6.84 -18.81
N ASN A 8 9.64 6.12 -18.43
CA ASN A 8 9.65 4.67 -18.32
C ASN A 8 8.63 4.05 -19.28
N ASP A 9 9.07 3.64 -20.46
CA ASP A 9 8.21 3.01 -21.49
C ASP A 9 7.46 1.77 -20.96
N GLU A 10 8.06 1.04 -20.03
CA GLU A 10 7.46 -0.16 -19.41
C GLU A 10 6.24 0.13 -18.53
N LEU A 11 6.09 1.34 -18.00
CA LEU A 11 4.96 1.73 -17.15
C LEU A 11 3.92 2.58 -17.88
N SER A 12 4.05 2.71 -19.20
CA SER A 12 3.16 3.52 -20.05
C SER A 12 1.68 3.06 -20.03
N TYR A 13 1.43 1.79 -19.73
CA TYR A 13 0.10 1.19 -19.61
C TYR A 13 -0.53 1.37 -18.22
N LEU A 14 0.22 1.87 -17.23
CA LEU A 14 -0.22 2.03 -15.86
C LEU A 14 -0.56 3.51 -15.59
N SER A 15 -1.74 3.75 -15.03
CA SER A 15 -2.18 5.08 -14.60
C SER A 15 -2.40 5.10 -13.10
N ILE A 16 -2.12 6.23 -12.45
CA ILE A 16 -2.29 6.40 -11.00
C ILE A 16 -3.36 7.45 -10.79
N TYR A 17 -4.41 7.08 -10.04
CA TYR A 17 -5.45 8.00 -9.60
C TYR A 17 -5.37 8.16 -8.08
N VAL A 18 -5.33 9.41 -7.61
CA VAL A 18 -5.34 9.73 -6.18
C VAL A 18 -6.67 10.39 -5.85
N ALA A 19 -7.45 9.76 -4.99
CA ALA A 19 -8.73 10.29 -4.57
C ALA A 19 -8.56 11.58 -3.76
N GLN A 20 -9.41 12.57 -4.05
CA GLN A 20 -9.48 13.83 -3.32
C GLN A 20 -10.58 13.74 -2.26
N ASP A 21 -10.34 14.33 -1.09
CA ASP A 21 -11.33 14.40 0.00
C ASP A 21 -11.97 13.04 0.37
N CYS A 22 -11.17 11.97 0.34
CA CYS A 22 -11.63 10.59 0.60
C CYS A 22 -12.74 10.11 -0.37
N THR A 23 -12.92 10.78 -1.51
CA THR A 23 -14.01 10.55 -2.46
C THR A 23 -13.46 10.18 -3.84
N VAL A 24 -14.03 9.14 -4.44
CA VAL A 24 -13.65 8.65 -5.77
C VAL A 24 -14.73 9.07 -6.75
N TYR A 25 -14.38 9.94 -7.70
CA TYR A 25 -15.28 10.34 -8.77
C TYR A 25 -15.08 9.42 -9.97
N SER A 26 -16.13 8.67 -10.35
CA SER A 26 -16.04 7.74 -11.48
C SER A 26 -15.62 8.43 -12.78
N GLN A 27 -16.06 9.66 -13.00
CA GLN A 27 -15.71 10.43 -14.20
C GLN A 27 -14.21 10.75 -14.26
N ASP A 28 -13.57 11.02 -13.12
CA ASP A 28 -12.14 11.31 -13.04
C ASP A 28 -11.31 10.05 -13.24
N VAL A 29 -11.77 8.92 -12.70
CA VAL A 29 -11.12 7.62 -12.96
C VAL A 29 -11.22 7.24 -14.43
N LEU A 30 -12.38 7.46 -15.06
CA LEU A 30 -12.60 7.19 -16.48
C LEU A 30 -11.74 8.10 -17.38
N SER A 31 -11.57 9.37 -17.02
CA SER A 31 -10.73 10.30 -17.78
C SER A 31 -9.24 9.92 -17.71
N VAL A 32 -8.78 9.39 -16.56
CA VAL A 32 -7.41 8.90 -16.36
C VAL A 32 -7.16 7.57 -17.09
N LEU A 33 -8.17 6.69 -17.14
CA LEU A 33 -8.05 5.38 -17.79
C LEU A 33 -7.84 5.49 -19.31
N GLY A 34 -8.50 6.44 -20.00
CA GLY A 34 -8.20 6.84 -21.38
C GLY A 34 -8.11 5.71 -22.44
N GLY A 35 -8.57 4.49 -22.15
CA GLY A 35 -8.39 3.29 -22.99
C GLY A 35 -8.06 2.02 -22.18
N ASN A 36 -7.24 1.12 -22.74
CA ASN A 36 -6.82 -0.17 -22.15
C ASN A 36 -5.70 -0.03 -21.09
N LYS A 37 -5.74 1.00 -20.26
CA LYS A 37 -4.74 1.18 -19.19
C LYS A 37 -5.23 0.56 -17.88
N SER A 38 -4.30 0.01 -17.10
CA SER A 38 -4.57 -0.39 -15.72
C SER A 38 -4.48 0.83 -14.81
N VAL A 39 -5.35 0.92 -13.79
CA VAL A 39 -5.32 2.02 -12.82
C VAL A 39 -4.98 1.53 -11.42
N ILE A 40 -4.04 2.22 -10.77
CA ILE A 40 -3.82 2.11 -9.34
C ILE A 40 -4.56 3.26 -8.66
N MET A 41 -5.47 2.91 -7.77
CA MET A 41 -6.27 3.86 -7.00
C MET A 41 -5.68 4.02 -5.60
N LEU A 42 -5.27 5.24 -5.26
CA LEU A 42 -4.80 5.61 -3.94
C LEU A 42 -5.87 6.45 -3.25
N VAL A 43 -6.45 5.93 -2.16
CA VAL A 43 -7.45 6.64 -1.37
C VAL A 43 -6.84 7.01 -0.02
N PRO A 44 -6.34 8.25 0.15
CA PRO A 44 -5.87 8.71 1.45
C PRO A 44 -7.06 8.82 2.40
N LEU A 45 -7.00 8.16 3.55
CA LEU A 45 -8.09 8.10 4.52
C LEU A 45 -7.57 8.40 5.92
N ARG A 46 -8.29 9.22 6.69
CA ARG A 46 -8.00 9.41 8.11
C ARG A 46 -9.06 8.75 8.99
N LEU A 47 -8.78 7.56 9.48
CA LEU A 47 -9.73 6.72 10.24
C LEU A 47 -9.77 7.00 11.75
N GLY A 48 -9.15 8.09 12.20
CA GLY A 48 -9.14 8.51 13.60
C GLY A 48 -8.13 9.62 13.91
N THR A 49 -8.19 10.11 15.15
CA THR A 49 -7.29 11.18 15.60
C THR A 49 -5.98 10.61 16.17
N ASN A 50 -6.11 9.70 17.16
CA ASN A 50 -4.97 9.09 17.84
C ASN A 50 -4.90 7.57 17.65
N ARG A 51 -6.03 6.91 17.40
CA ARG A 51 -6.13 5.47 17.15
C ARG A 51 -7.24 5.22 16.15
N LEU A 52 -7.16 4.10 15.44
CA LEU A 52 -8.27 3.62 14.65
C LEU A 52 -9.51 3.47 15.54
N ILE A 53 -10.62 4.07 15.09
CA ILE A 53 -11.92 3.87 15.73
C ILE A 53 -12.42 2.48 15.35
N LYS A 54 -12.77 1.65 16.35
CA LYS A 54 -13.20 0.25 16.16
C LYS A 54 -14.32 0.05 15.15
N ILE A 55 -15.17 1.06 14.96
CA ILE A 55 -16.26 1.03 13.99
C ILE A 55 -15.78 0.83 12.55
N TYR A 56 -14.51 1.13 12.25
CA TYR A 56 -13.90 0.97 10.92
C TYR A 56 -13.18 -0.38 10.72
N GLU A 57 -13.02 -1.20 11.77
CA GLU A 57 -12.38 -2.51 11.69
C GLU A 57 -13.02 -3.44 10.63
N PRO A 58 -14.36 -3.64 10.61
CA PRO A 58 -14.96 -4.55 9.63
C PRO A 58 -14.83 -4.03 8.18
N GLN A 59 -14.82 -2.72 7.97
CA GLN A 59 -14.66 -2.10 6.65
C GLN A 59 -13.22 -2.30 6.14
N ILE A 60 -12.22 -2.18 7.02
CA ILE A 60 -10.83 -2.48 6.67
C ILE A 60 -10.66 -3.95 6.30
N MET A 61 -11.23 -4.85 7.10
CA MET A 61 -11.21 -6.28 6.78
C MET A 61 -11.87 -6.55 5.43
N TYR A 62 -13.01 -5.91 5.16
CA TYR A 62 -13.69 -6.02 3.87
C TYR A 62 -12.82 -5.57 2.70
N PHE A 63 -12.06 -4.48 2.82
CA PHE A 63 -11.11 -4.08 1.77
C PHE A 63 -10.10 -5.18 1.45
N PHE A 64 -9.56 -5.88 2.46
CA PHE A 64 -8.63 -6.99 2.23
C PHE A 64 -9.28 -8.23 1.59
N THR A 65 -10.61 -8.32 1.54
CA THR A 65 -11.31 -9.39 0.83
C THR A 65 -11.51 -9.11 -0.66
N MET A 66 -11.30 -7.86 -1.10
CA MET A 66 -11.45 -7.50 -2.52
C MET A 66 -10.24 -7.99 -3.32
N GLU A 67 -10.49 -8.60 -4.48
CA GLU A 67 -9.43 -9.05 -5.40
C GLU A 67 -8.59 -7.90 -5.95
N SER A 68 -9.17 -6.69 -6.03
CA SER A 68 -8.49 -5.48 -6.49
C SER A 68 -7.67 -4.78 -5.40
N CYS A 69 -7.77 -5.21 -4.15
CA CYS A 69 -7.06 -4.58 -3.05
C CYS A 69 -5.60 -5.04 -3.04
N ILE A 70 -4.70 -4.11 -3.31
CA ILE A 70 -3.25 -4.37 -3.25
C ILE A 70 -2.70 -4.27 -1.83
N GLY A 71 -3.36 -3.53 -0.94
CA GLY A 71 -2.97 -3.37 0.46
C GLY A 71 -3.27 -1.97 1.01
N ILE A 72 -2.87 -1.74 2.26
CA ILE A 72 -3.02 -0.45 2.96
C ILE A 72 -1.65 -0.01 3.47
N ILE A 73 -1.23 1.21 3.13
CA ILE A 73 0.02 1.80 3.63
C ILE A 73 -0.34 2.79 4.73
N GLY A 74 0.27 2.64 5.91
CA GLY A 74 0.03 3.56 7.02
C GLY A 74 1.10 3.49 8.10
N GLY A 75 0.82 4.06 9.27
CA GLY A 75 1.68 3.92 10.43
C GLY A 75 1.90 5.22 11.19
N ARG A 76 2.86 5.21 12.11
CA ARG A 76 3.18 6.37 12.94
C ARG A 76 4.37 7.12 12.34
N PRO A 77 4.61 8.39 12.73
CA PRO A 77 5.89 9.04 12.43
C PRO A 77 7.06 8.12 12.82
N ASN A 78 8.02 7.93 11.91
CA ASN A 78 9.15 7.00 12.03
C ASN A 78 8.79 5.51 12.15
N HIS A 79 7.54 5.13 11.83
CA HIS A 79 7.09 3.74 11.82
C HIS A 79 6.01 3.49 10.74
N ALA A 80 6.41 3.54 9.46
CA ALA A 80 5.55 3.20 8.32
C ALA A 80 5.49 1.68 8.06
N VAL A 81 4.30 1.15 7.79
CA VAL A 81 4.05 -0.27 7.60
C VAL A 81 3.10 -0.49 6.43
N TYR A 82 3.25 -1.62 5.75
CA TYR A 82 2.40 -1.99 4.63
C TYR A 82 1.56 -3.22 4.94
N PHE A 83 0.26 -3.04 5.13
CA PHE A 83 -0.69 -4.10 5.44
C PHE A 83 -1.14 -4.82 4.17
N LEU A 84 -1.06 -6.14 4.19
CA LEU A 84 -1.37 -7.02 3.05
C LEU A 84 -2.66 -7.81 3.23
N GLY A 85 -3.11 -8.01 4.47
CA GLY A 85 -4.25 -8.86 4.75
C GLY A 85 -4.51 -9.04 6.24
N TYR A 86 -5.43 -9.95 6.56
CA TYR A 86 -5.82 -10.25 7.92
C TYR A 86 -6.13 -11.73 8.13
N GLN A 87 -6.05 -12.17 9.39
CA GLN A 87 -6.57 -13.45 9.86
C GLN A 87 -7.11 -13.24 11.27
N ASP A 88 -8.34 -13.69 11.51
CA ASP A 88 -9.10 -13.38 12.72
C ASP A 88 -9.12 -11.86 12.97
N ASN A 89 -8.68 -11.40 14.14
CA ASN A 89 -8.55 -9.99 14.48
C ASN A 89 -7.10 -9.49 14.40
N LYS A 90 -6.28 -10.07 13.51
CA LYS A 90 -4.87 -9.72 13.34
C LYS A 90 -4.57 -9.34 11.91
N LEU A 91 -3.82 -8.25 11.73
CA LEU A 91 -3.33 -7.79 10.44
C LEU A 91 -1.94 -8.34 10.17
N PHE A 92 -1.69 -8.71 8.91
CA PHE A 92 -0.38 -9.00 8.38
C PHE A 92 0.18 -7.78 7.68
N TYR A 93 1.44 -7.48 7.94
CA TYR A 93 2.10 -6.31 7.38
C TYR A 93 3.58 -6.56 7.12
N LEU A 94 4.14 -5.77 6.22
CA LEU A 94 5.57 -5.66 5.96
C LEU A 94 6.11 -4.44 6.68
N ASP A 95 7.28 -4.63 7.30
CA ASP A 95 7.98 -3.64 8.10
C ASP A 95 9.31 -3.27 7.40
N PRO A 96 9.42 -2.09 6.78
CA PRO A 96 10.63 -1.67 6.08
C PRO A 96 11.75 -1.19 7.01
N HIS A 97 11.55 -1.11 8.34
CA HIS A 97 12.55 -0.57 9.26
C HIS A 97 13.72 -1.53 9.54
N TYR A 98 13.74 -2.69 8.89
CA TYR A 98 14.90 -3.57 8.89
C TYR A 98 15.91 -3.12 7.84
N CYS A 99 17.02 -2.52 8.28
CA CYS A 99 18.10 -2.12 7.39
C CYS A 99 18.79 -3.34 6.77
N GLN A 100 18.75 -3.43 5.44
CA GLN A 100 19.48 -4.42 4.67
C GLN A 100 20.71 -3.77 4.02
N LEU A 101 21.72 -4.58 3.69
CA LEU A 101 22.86 -4.11 2.90
C LEU A 101 22.38 -3.73 1.50
N ALA A 102 22.88 -2.60 0.98
CA ALA A 102 22.57 -2.19 -0.38
C ALA A 102 23.09 -3.23 -1.38
N PHE A 103 22.18 -3.81 -2.16
CA PHE A 103 22.54 -4.74 -3.22
C PHE A 103 23.05 -3.97 -4.45
N ASN A 104 24.19 -4.36 -4.99
CA ASN A 104 24.76 -3.77 -6.19
C ASN A 104 24.69 -4.78 -7.36
N TYR A 105 24.01 -4.39 -8.44
CA TYR A 105 23.78 -5.21 -9.63
C TYR A 105 25.06 -5.63 -10.39
N GLY A 106 26.24 -5.11 -10.01
CA GLY A 106 27.53 -5.45 -10.63
C GLY A 106 28.23 -6.71 -10.10
N GLN A 107 27.74 -7.32 -9.01
CA GLN A 107 28.30 -8.56 -8.46
C GLN A 107 27.22 -9.65 -8.41
N CYS A 108 27.07 -10.35 -9.53
CA CYS A 108 26.10 -11.42 -9.67
C CYS A 108 26.64 -12.71 -9.03
N ILE A 109 26.27 -12.99 -7.79
CA ILE A 109 26.09 -14.35 -7.30
C ILE A 109 24.73 -14.39 -6.63
N PHE A 110 23.85 -15.25 -7.15
CA PHE A 110 22.48 -15.45 -6.70
C PHE A 110 22.39 -15.61 -5.18
N LEU A 111 21.89 -14.59 -4.49
CA LEU A 111 21.32 -14.71 -3.16
C LEU A 111 19.82 -14.42 -3.25
N TYR A 112 19.07 -15.45 -3.67
CA TYR A 112 17.60 -15.50 -3.60
C TYR A 112 17.04 -15.34 -2.16
N GLY A 113 17.89 -15.16 -1.14
CA GLY A 113 17.51 -15.05 0.27
C GLY A 113 17.60 -13.65 0.90
N LEU A 114 18.07 -12.62 0.17
CA LEU A 114 18.20 -11.27 0.74
C LEU A 114 16.97 -10.38 0.47
N THR A 115 16.20 -10.65 -0.58
CA THR A 115 15.08 -9.79 -1.02
C THR A 115 13.71 -10.29 -0.59
N THR A 116 13.60 -11.50 -0.03
CA THR A 116 12.35 -11.98 0.58
C THR A 116 12.12 -11.19 1.86
N ALA A 117 11.12 -10.30 1.82
CA ALA A 117 10.70 -9.54 2.98
C ALA A 117 10.47 -10.50 4.15
N ASN A 118 11.16 -10.25 5.26
CA ASN A 118 11.02 -11.02 6.48
C ASN A 118 9.58 -10.79 6.98
N MET A 119 8.64 -11.69 6.66
CA MET A 119 7.24 -11.62 7.10
C MET A 119 7.18 -11.91 8.60
N GLN A 120 7.63 -10.94 9.37
CA GLN A 120 7.81 -11.03 10.81
C GLN A 120 6.91 -9.96 11.41
N ARG A 121 5.68 -10.35 11.76
CA ARG A 121 4.94 -9.97 12.98
C ARG A 121 3.43 -9.92 12.74
N LYS A 122 2.69 -10.53 13.67
CA LYS A 122 1.24 -10.38 13.80
C LYS A 122 0.96 -9.06 14.52
N TRP A 123 0.19 -8.15 13.94
CA TRP A 123 -0.26 -6.94 14.63
C TRP A 123 -1.74 -7.02 15.00
N ILE A 124 -2.05 -6.60 16.22
CA ILE A 124 -3.42 -6.51 16.74
C ILE A 124 -3.94 -5.11 16.41
N PHE A 125 -5.16 -5.01 15.87
CA PHE A 125 -5.80 -3.77 15.40
C PHE A 125 -5.72 -2.58 16.36
N HIS A 126 -5.63 -2.84 17.67
CA HIS A 126 -5.51 -1.84 18.73
C HIS A 126 -4.34 -0.83 18.54
N ASN A 127 -3.37 -1.16 17.69
CA ASN A 127 -2.19 -0.34 17.42
C ASN A 127 -2.20 0.41 16.07
N LEU A 128 -3.23 0.26 15.23
CA LEU A 128 -3.35 1.00 13.98
C LEU A 128 -3.59 2.49 14.30
N ILE A 129 -2.54 3.31 14.13
CA ILE A 129 -2.58 4.75 14.42
C ILE A 129 -2.12 5.47 13.16
N ARG A 130 -2.95 6.44 12.74
CA ARG A 130 -2.75 7.47 11.71
C ARG A 130 -2.51 6.93 10.29
N LEU A 131 -3.60 6.78 9.56
CA LEU A 131 -3.63 7.01 8.12
C LEU A 131 -4.01 8.49 7.90
#